data_AF-B2VRK8-F1
#
_entry.id   AF-B2VRK8-F1
#
_cell.length_a   1.000
_cell.length_b   1.000
_cell.length_c   1.000
_cell.angle_alpha   90.00
_cell.angle_beta   90.00
_cell.angle_gamma   90.00
#
_symmetry.space_group_name_H-M   'P 1'
#
loop_
_entity.id
_entity.type
_entity.pdbx_description
1 polymer ?
#
loop_
_entity_poly.entity_id
_entity_poly.type
_entity_poly.pdbx_seq_one_letter_code
_entity_poly.pdbx_strand_id
1 'polypeptide(L)'
;MAATSSKTPIWLDCDAYALLLCAHDPRVELLGVSTVHGNAALDQTTYNTRAILEAIGRRDVKVYSGASKPIVRSAVHAADIHGESGLDGVTLLPQPVEPTATDVGHLEAMYRALIAMPPNTAWLVSTGTLTNIGLLFQKYPDLAGHIKGLSIMGGAVGGSFTDAPMGTVKGEGERFGNWTPYAEFNCDPEASHFIFSHPVLKPKTVLIPLDLTHQVLGTKKVRQTLLYGDEVWDPSFNKTDYTPSALRALFTQIMSFFAGTYAEVFSITEGPPLHDPLAVAAAYNPDIFDDNGGERFQVGIVTEGIHSIDQTQVGELGRTKVTKLPNGEGGCRIPRHVDLDQFWGSIESSMKCAVAVSPMPKVSIQDLEKAGVFNGVEKLQFRHRRDLDMTEKYPIEEPGLTTNCTPTLIATYCQRRAFADIFWLKCAQSKYAKLGGPMVKGFRSPGFLVFFAGQEIGTSAAINGLLSAC
;
A
#
# COMPACT_ATOMS: atom_id res chain seq x y z
N MET A 1 7.44 -13.82 43.00
CA MET A 1 6.69 -14.00 41.73
C MET A 1 7.11 -12.87 40.82
N ALA A 2 7.78 -13.16 39.70
CA ALA A 2 8.00 -12.14 38.67
C ALA A 2 6.62 -11.72 38.18
N ALA A 3 6.31 -10.42 38.22
CA ALA A 3 5.09 -9.91 37.61
C ALA A 3 5.16 -10.30 36.13
N THR A 4 4.35 -11.28 35.72
CA THR A 4 4.09 -11.53 34.31
C THR A 4 3.50 -10.24 33.79
N SER A 5 4.30 -9.44 33.08
CA SER A 5 3.82 -8.28 32.34
C SER A 5 2.61 -8.75 31.53
N SER A 6 1.42 -8.22 31.83
CA SER A 6 0.21 -8.62 31.14
C SER A 6 0.34 -8.25 29.68
N LYS A 7 0.24 -9.23 28.78
CA LYS A 7 0.24 -8.98 27.33
C LYS A 7 -0.89 -8.03 26.97
N THR A 8 -0.69 -7.24 25.93
CA THR A 8 -1.71 -6.37 25.34
C THR A 8 -2.55 -7.19 24.37
N PRO A 9 -3.86 -7.41 24.64
CA PRO A 9 -4.72 -8.12 23.71
C PRO A 9 -4.98 -7.25 22.48
N ILE A 10 -4.74 -7.79 21.28
CA ILE A 10 -4.90 -7.10 20.00
C ILE A 10 -5.76 -7.94 19.06
N TRP A 11 -6.81 -7.33 18.52
CA TRP A 11 -7.38 -7.76 17.24
C TRP A 11 -6.78 -6.94 16.11
N LEU A 12 -6.33 -7.59 15.05
CA LEU A 12 -5.72 -6.94 13.90
C LEU A 12 -6.63 -7.03 12.66
N ASP A 13 -6.95 -5.88 12.05
CA ASP A 13 -7.61 -5.77 10.75
C ASP A 13 -6.60 -5.28 9.71
N CYS A 14 -6.08 -6.16 8.86
CA CYS A 14 -4.83 -5.88 8.12
C CYS A 14 -4.70 -6.53 6.75
N ASP A 15 -3.52 -6.31 6.15
CA ASP A 15 -3.12 -6.78 4.84
C ASP A 15 -1.71 -7.41 4.69
N ALA A 16 -0.75 -7.34 5.64
CA ALA A 16 0.35 -8.35 5.80
C ALA A 16 1.39 -8.06 6.90
N TYR A 17 2.20 -6.99 6.77
CA TYR A 17 3.51 -6.89 7.46
C TYR A 17 3.39 -6.77 8.98
N ALA A 18 2.36 -6.07 9.45
CA ALA A 18 2.02 -5.90 10.87
C ALA A 18 1.86 -7.24 11.62
N LEU A 19 1.55 -8.33 10.91
CA LEU A 19 1.41 -9.67 11.50
C LEU A 19 2.68 -10.12 12.20
N LEU A 20 3.88 -9.75 11.73
CA LEU A 20 5.12 -10.15 12.35
C LEU A 20 5.19 -9.67 13.81
N LEU A 21 4.94 -8.38 14.05
CA LEU A 21 4.94 -7.82 15.41
C LEU A 21 3.78 -8.39 16.24
N CYS A 22 2.57 -8.42 15.68
CA CYS A 22 1.40 -8.95 16.40
C CYS A 22 1.58 -10.41 16.84
N ALA A 23 2.23 -11.21 16.01
CA ALA A 23 2.41 -12.64 16.25
C ALA A 23 3.55 -12.96 17.22
N HIS A 24 4.63 -12.18 17.18
CA HIS A 24 5.91 -12.59 17.78
C HIS A 24 6.48 -11.60 18.81
N ASP A 25 5.92 -10.40 18.97
CA ASP A 25 6.31 -9.56 20.10
C ASP A 25 5.77 -10.16 21.42
N PRO A 26 6.62 -10.41 22.42
CA PRO A 26 6.21 -11.08 23.66
C PRO A 26 5.20 -10.26 24.49
N ARG A 27 5.05 -8.97 24.21
CA ARG A 27 4.10 -8.07 24.86
C ARG A 27 2.71 -8.10 24.22
N VAL A 28 2.52 -8.80 23.11
CA VAL A 28 1.24 -8.86 22.38
C VAL A 28 0.55 -10.22 22.59
N GLU A 29 -0.75 -10.17 22.77
CA GLU A 29 -1.66 -11.32 22.67
C GLU A 29 -2.56 -11.11 21.44
N LEU A 30 -2.25 -11.79 20.34
CA LEU A 30 -3.05 -11.71 19.12
C LEU A 30 -4.33 -12.55 19.27
N LEU A 31 -5.47 -11.87 19.36
CA LEU A 31 -6.79 -12.46 19.58
C LEU A 31 -7.38 -13.08 18.31
N GLY A 32 -7.05 -12.52 17.15
CA GLY A 32 -7.59 -12.89 15.86
C GLY A 32 -7.26 -11.86 14.80
N VAL A 33 -7.50 -12.23 13.54
CA VAL A 33 -7.24 -11.37 12.39
C VAL A 33 -8.47 -11.30 11.50
N SER A 34 -8.81 -10.10 11.06
CA SER A 34 -9.72 -9.87 9.94
C SER A 34 -9.00 -9.22 8.77
N THR A 35 -9.52 -9.43 7.57
CA THR A 35 -9.01 -8.79 6.35
C THR A 35 -10.08 -7.92 5.73
N VAL A 36 -9.65 -6.95 4.94
CA VAL A 36 -10.53 -5.98 4.28
C VAL A 36 -10.02 -5.71 2.87
N HIS A 37 -10.89 -5.19 2.00
CA HIS A 37 -10.48 -4.63 0.72
C HIS A 37 -9.52 -3.43 0.93
N GLY A 38 -8.63 -3.22 -0.04
CA GLY A 38 -7.68 -2.12 0.00
C GLY A 38 -6.63 -2.32 -1.07
N ASN A 39 -5.37 -2.53 -0.65
CA ASN A 39 -4.21 -2.63 -1.52
C ASN A 39 -4.40 -3.65 -2.66
N ALA A 40 -5.14 -4.71 -2.37
CA ALA A 40 -5.69 -5.63 -3.36
C ALA A 40 -7.16 -5.95 -3.06
N ALA A 41 -7.76 -6.76 -3.93
CA ALA A 41 -9.07 -7.35 -3.69
C ALA A 41 -9.07 -8.23 -2.43
N LEU A 42 -10.23 -8.36 -1.79
CA LEU A 42 -10.37 -9.02 -0.49
C LEU A 42 -9.88 -10.48 -0.50
N ASP A 43 -10.10 -11.21 -1.60
CA ASP A 43 -9.63 -12.58 -1.76
C ASP A 43 -8.10 -12.65 -1.67
N GLN A 44 -7.40 -11.69 -2.29
CA GLN A 44 -5.96 -11.57 -2.25
C GLN A 44 -5.46 -11.15 -0.87
N THR A 45 -6.03 -10.12 -0.25
CA THR A 45 -5.61 -9.72 1.11
C THR A 45 -5.85 -10.84 2.14
N THR A 46 -6.93 -11.60 1.98
CA THR A 46 -7.21 -12.80 2.78
C THR A 46 -6.18 -13.92 2.54
N TYR A 47 -5.83 -14.19 1.28
CA TYR A 47 -4.82 -15.17 0.93
C TYR A 47 -3.44 -14.78 1.50
N ASN A 48 -3.02 -13.54 1.26
CA ASN A 48 -1.74 -13.00 1.71
C ASN A 48 -1.61 -13.08 3.23
N THR A 49 -2.64 -12.66 3.97
CA THR A 49 -2.68 -12.75 5.44
C THR A 49 -2.47 -14.19 5.93
N ARG A 50 -3.19 -15.15 5.34
CA ARG A 50 -3.04 -16.57 5.68
C ARG A 50 -1.65 -17.09 5.33
N ALA A 51 -1.11 -16.69 4.19
CA ALA A 51 0.20 -17.12 3.72
C ALA A 51 1.35 -16.55 4.58
N ILE A 52 1.21 -15.32 5.09
CA ILE A 52 2.16 -14.75 6.04
C ILE A 52 2.06 -15.46 7.39
N LEU A 53 0.86 -15.75 7.91
CA LEU A 53 0.68 -16.54 9.13
C LEU A 53 1.29 -17.94 9.01
N GLU A 54 1.16 -18.58 7.85
CA GLU A 54 1.85 -19.82 7.51
C GLU A 54 3.38 -19.62 7.57
N ALA A 55 3.91 -18.60 6.90
CA ALA A 55 5.35 -18.32 6.85
C ALA A 55 5.97 -18.08 8.24
N ILE A 56 5.26 -17.38 9.12
CA ILE A 56 5.73 -17.06 10.48
C ILE A 56 5.35 -18.12 11.53
N GLY A 57 4.81 -19.26 11.12
CA GLY A 57 4.52 -20.39 12.02
C GLY A 57 3.35 -20.18 12.99
N ARG A 58 2.33 -19.41 12.59
CA ARG A 58 1.15 -19.06 13.42
C ARG A 58 -0.17 -19.56 12.84
N ARG A 59 -0.22 -20.86 12.55
CA ARG A 59 -1.44 -21.56 12.07
C ARG A 59 -2.58 -21.56 13.10
N ASP A 60 -2.28 -21.34 14.37
CA ASP A 60 -3.27 -21.23 15.44
C ASP A 60 -4.18 -19.98 15.33
N VAL A 61 -3.76 -18.98 14.56
CA VAL A 61 -4.48 -17.71 14.41
C VAL A 61 -5.56 -17.83 13.32
N LYS A 62 -6.82 -17.65 13.71
CA LYS A 62 -7.95 -17.60 12.77
C LYS A 62 -7.96 -16.30 11.97
N VAL A 63 -8.19 -16.43 10.65
CA VAL A 63 -8.37 -15.32 9.72
C VAL A 63 -9.82 -15.26 9.24
N TYR A 64 -10.48 -14.13 9.43
CA TYR A 64 -11.85 -13.89 8.99
C TYR A 64 -11.89 -12.90 7.82
N SER A 65 -12.45 -13.34 6.68
CA SER A 65 -12.61 -12.46 5.52
C SER A 65 -13.71 -11.41 5.78
N GLY A 66 -13.36 -10.14 5.58
CA GLY A 66 -14.21 -9.00 5.91
C GLY A 66 -14.97 -8.39 4.74
N ALA A 67 -15.05 -7.06 4.72
CA ALA A 67 -15.75 -6.32 3.68
C ALA A 67 -14.94 -6.27 2.37
N SER A 68 -15.61 -6.54 1.24
CA SER A 68 -15.00 -6.57 -0.09
C SER A 68 -15.03 -5.23 -0.84
N LYS A 69 -15.64 -4.20 -0.24
CA LYS A 69 -15.75 -2.84 -0.81
C LYS A 69 -16.07 -1.82 0.29
N PRO A 70 -15.88 -0.51 0.05
CA PRO A 70 -16.31 0.54 0.96
C PRO A 70 -17.81 0.48 1.30
N ILE A 71 -18.22 1.10 2.41
CA ILE A 71 -19.62 1.07 2.90
C ILE A 71 -20.60 1.51 1.81
N VAL A 72 -20.32 2.64 1.14
CA VAL A 72 -21.23 3.22 0.13
C VAL A 72 -20.61 3.36 -1.25
N ARG A 73 -19.28 3.28 -1.38
CA ARG A 73 -18.56 3.53 -2.63
C ARG A 73 -18.13 2.24 -3.34
N SER A 74 -17.78 2.37 -4.61
CA SER A 74 -17.11 1.30 -5.36
C SER A 74 -15.73 1.03 -4.79
N ALA A 75 -15.28 -0.23 -4.89
CA ALA A 75 -13.91 -0.61 -4.53
C ALA A 75 -12.91 -0.01 -5.53
N VAL A 76 -11.78 0.45 -5.00
CA VAL A 76 -10.61 0.90 -5.75
C VAL A 76 -9.41 0.24 -5.09
N HIS A 77 -8.48 -0.26 -5.91
CA HIS A 77 -7.31 -1.02 -5.47
C HIS A 77 -6.03 -0.34 -5.95
N ALA A 78 -4.93 -0.52 -5.21
CA ALA A 78 -3.64 0.08 -5.51
C ALA A 78 -2.73 -0.86 -6.32
N ALA A 79 -3.23 -1.42 -7.42
CA ALA A 79 -2.48 -2.34 -8.28
C ALA A 79 -1.18 -1.70 -8.82
N ASP A 80 -1.16 -0.38 -9.05
CA ASP A 80 0.04 0.35 -9.49
C ASP A 80 1.17 0.37 -8.45
N ILE A 81 0.84 0.16 -7.17
CA ILE A 81 1.80 0.19 -6.06
C ILE A 81 2.10 -1.23 -5.56
N HIS A 82 1.05 -2.03 -5.33
CA HIS A 82 1.11 -3.36 -4.71
C HIS A 82 1.03 -4.53 -5.70
N GLY A 83 0.84 -4.24 -6.98
CA GLY A 83 0.55 -5.23 -8.00
C GLY A 83 -0.82 -5.87 -7.83
N GLU A 84 -1.18 -6.78 -8.74
CA GLU A 84 -2.53 -7.37 -8.78
C GLU A 84 -2.81 -8.27 -7.57
N SER A 85 -1.78 -8.96 -7.05
CA SER A 85 -1.93 -9.80 -5.85
C SER A 85 -1.85 -9.03 -4.52
N GLY A 86 -1.47 -7.75 -4.54
CA GLY A 86 -1.17 -6.98 -3.33
C GLY A 86 0.19 -7.27 -2.67
N LEU A 87 0.88 -8.32 -3.12
CA LEU A 87 2.23 -8.70 -2.73
C LEU A 87 3.03 -9.14 -3.98
N ASP A 88 2.83 -8.48 -5.12
CA ASP A 88 3.59 -8.80 -6.32
C ASP A 88 5.11 -8.64 -6.05
N GLY A 89 5.94 -9.33 -6.85
CA GLY A 89 7.39 -9.36 -6.63
C GLY A 89 7.86 -10.21 -5.44
N VAL A 90 6.95 -10.70 -4.61
CA VAL A 90 7.24 -11.70 -3.59
C VAL A 90 7.18 -13.10 -4.20
N THR A 91 8.30 -13.82 -4.16
CA THR A 91 8.41 -15.17 -4.79
C THR A 91 8.49 -16.30 -3.78
N LEU A 92 8.61 -15.97 -2.49
CA LEU A 92 8.81 -16.92 -1.40
C LEU A 92 7.56 -17.12 -0.53
N LEU A 93 6.41 -16.58 -0.94
CA LEU A 93 5.17 -16.69 -0.17
C LEU A 93 4.69 -18.16 -0.18
N PRO A 94 4.56 -18.82 0.98
CA PRO A 94 4.13 -20.22 1.04
C PRO A 94 2.62 -20.34 0.77
N GLN A 95 2.17 -21.54 0.37
CA GLN A 95 0.74 -21.82 0.34
C GLN A 95 0.18 -21.96 1.76
N PRO A 96 -0.87 -21.22 2.11
CA PRO A 96 -1.48 -21.33 3.44
C PRO A 96 -2.21 -22.66 3.62
N VAL A 97 -1.88 -23.37 4.70
CA VAL A 97 -2.52 -24.65 5.04
C VAL A 97 -3.90 -24.43 5.66
N GLU A 98 -3.99 -23.55 6.65
CA GLU A 98 -5.24 -23.32 7.39
C GLU A 98 -6.25 -22.52 6.56
N PRO A 99 -7.52 -22.95 6.45
CA PRO A 99 -8.53 -22.25 5.67
C PRO A 99 -8.94 -20.93 6.34
N THR A 100 -9.61 -20.07 5.57
CA THR A 100 -10.34 -18.93 6.14
C THR A 100 -11.38 -19.43 7.13
N ALA A 101 -11.48 -18.79 8.30
CA ALA A 101 -12.47 -19.13 9.32
C ALA A 101 -13.89 -18.79 8.85
N THR A 102 -14.83 -19.70 9.09
CA THR A 102 -16.24 -19.59 8.67
C THR A 102 -17.23 -19.94 9.79
N ASP A 103 -16.76 -20.09 11.02
CA ASP A 103 -17.60 -20.42 12.19
C ASP A 103 -18.55 -19.27 12.57
N VAL A 104 -18.14 -18.03 12.34
CA VAL A 104 -18.96 -16.82 12.46
C VAL A 104 -18.49 -15.77 11.42
N GLY A 105 -19.28 -14.71 11.22
CA GLY A 105 -18.84 -13.58 10.40
C GLY A 105 -17.77 -12.73 11.09
N HIS A 106 -16.91 -12.05 10.31
CA HIS A 106 -15.78 -11.25 10.80
C HIS A 106 -16.16 -10.23 11.90
N LEU A 107 -17.29 -9.50 11.74
CA LEU A 107 -17.75 -8.54 12.75
C LEU A 107 -18.09 -9.22 14.09
N GLU A 108 -18.71 -10.39 14.03
CA GLU A 108 -19.07 -11.16 15.22
C GLU A 108 -17.83 -11.78 15.87
N ALA A 109 -16.87 -12.26 15.08
CA ALA A 109 -15.59 -12.74 15.57
C ALA A 109 -14.83 -11.64 16.32
N MET A 110 -14.70 -10.46 15.71
CA MET A 110 -14.12 -9.25 16.32
C MET A 110 -14.81 -8.92 17.65
N TYR A 111 -16.14 -8.78 17.63
CA TYR A 111 -16.91 -8.43 18.82
C TYR A 111 -16.71 -9.45 19.94
N ARG A 112 -16.88 -10.75 19.66
CA ARG A 112 -16.74 -11.83 20.66
C ARG A 112 -15.36 -11.85 21.29
N ALA A 113 -14.30 -11.69 20.48
CA ALA A 113 -12.93 -11.69 20.99
C ALA A 113 -12.64 -10.46 21.86
N LEU A 114 -13.04 -9.27 21.41
CA LEU A 114 -12.78 -8.03 22.13
C LEU A 114 -13.63 -7.87 23.40
N ILE A 115 -14.92 -8.24 23.35
CA ILE A 115 -15.83 -8.11 24.51
C ILE A 115 -15.51 -9.11 25.62
N ALA A 116 -14.90 -10.26 25.28
CA ALA A 116 -14.48 -11.27 26.25
C ALA A 116 -13.27 -10.82 27.09
N MET A 117 -12.51 -9.82 26.64
CA MET A 117 -11.41 -9.25 27.40
C MET A 117 -11.93 -8.33 28.51
N PRO A 118 -11.19 -8.14 29.61
CA PRO A 118 -11.57 -7.17 30.63
C PRO A 118 -11.74 -5.75 30.04
N PRO A 119 -12.72 -4.95 30.52
CA PRO A 119 -12.91 -3.59 30.03
C PRO A 119 -11.63 -2.75 30.07
N ASN A 120 -11.40 -1.94 29.04
CA ASN A 120 -10.25 -1.06 28.85
C ASN A 120 -8.88 -1.78 28.78
N THR A 121 -8.85 -3.04 28.29
CA THR A 121 -7.58 -3.78 28.09
C THR A 121 -7.26 -4.06 26.62
N ALA A 122 -8.23 -4.50 25.83
CA ALA A 122 -8.02 -4.91 24.44
C ALA A 122 -7.94 -3.73 23.47
N TRP A 123 -7.10 -3.86 22.45
CA TRP A 123 -6.98 -2.93 21.34
C TRP A 123 -7.53 -3.53 20.05
N LEU A 124 -8.16 -2.66 19.26
CA LEU A 124 -8.43 -2.92 17.86
C LEU A 124 -7.40 -2.15 17.04
N VAL A 125 -6.65 -2.84 16.19
CA VAL A 125 -5.63 -2.24 15.33
C VAL A 125 -6.06 -2.41 13.88
N SER A 126 -6.12 -1.31 13.13
CA SER A 126 -6.50 -1.30 11.71
C SER A 126 -5.33 -0.79 10.88
N THR A 127 -4.94 -1.58 9.87
CA THR A 127 -3.91 -1.20 8.89
C THR A 127 -4.40 -1.31 7.45
N GLY A 128 -5.64 -1.76 7.24
CA GLY A 128 -6.36 -1.62 5.97
C GLY A 128 -7.42 -0.53 6.02
N THR A 129 -8.32 -0.52 5.03
CA THR A 129 -9.43 0.44 4.97
C THR A 129 -10.36 0.28 6.18
N LEU A 130 -10.88 1.41 6.69
CA LEU A 130 -11.67 1.43 7.93
C LEU A 130 -13.09 0.85 7.82
N THR A 131 -13.44 0.21 6.70
CA THR A 131 -14.78 -0.33 6.43
C THR A 131 -15.23 -1.32 7.51
N ASN A 132 -14.40 -2.31 7.84
CA ASN A 132 -14.71 -3.31 8.87
C ASN A 132 -14.92 -2.64 10.24
N ILE A 133 -14.07 -1.67 10.58
CA ILE A 133 -14.10 -0.95 11.85
C ILE A 133 -15.37 -0.09 11.97
N GLY A 134 -15.72 0.64 10.91
CA GLY A 134 -16.96 1.42 10.85
C GLY A 134 -18.19 0.54 11.02
N LEU A 135 -18.25 -0.59 10.29
CA LEU A 135 -19.36 -1.55 10.40
C LEU A 135 -19.43 -2.23 11.78
N LEU A 136 -18.27 -2.53 12.40
CA LEU A 136 -18.20 -3.15 13.72
C LEU A 136 -18.89 -2.27 14.77
N PHE A 137 -18.50 -1.00 14.87
CA PHE A 137 -19.05 -0.09 15.87
C PHE A 137 -20.48 0.37 15.57
N GLN A 138 -20.90 0.35 14.30
CA GLN A 138 -22.31 0.53 13.95
C GLN A 138 -23.16 -0.65 14.42
N LYS A 139 -22.66 -1.89 14.27
CA LYS A 139 -23.39 -3.10 14.65
C LYS A 139 -23.35 -3.37 16.16
N TYR A 140 -22.23 -3.09 16.81
CA TYR A 140 -21.99 -3.33 18.25
C TYR A 140 -21.49 -2.05 18.94
N PRO A 141 -22.38 -1.08 19.20
CA PRO A 141 -21.99 0.25 19.72
C PRO A 141 -21.44 0.22 21.15
N ASP A 142 -21.81 -0.78 21.95
CA ASP A 142 -21.29 -1.02 23.31
C ASP A 142 -19.76 -1.25 23.32
N LEU A 143 -19.23 -1.81 22.24
CA LEU A 143 -17.81 -2.12 22.12
C LEU A 143 -16.90 -0.89 22.22
N ALA A 144 -17.36 0.29 21.76
CA ALA A 144 -16.58 1.54 21.81
C ALA A 144 -16.21 1.92 23.25
N GLY A 145 -17.13 1.73 24.19
CA GLY A 145 -16.89 1.96 25.62
C GLY A 145 -15.97 0.91 26.25
N HIS A 146 -15.98 -0.31 25.71
CA HIS A 146 -15.28 -1.48 26.27
C HIS A 146 -13.80 -1.57 25.91
N ILE A 147 -13.42 -1.29 24.67
CA ILE A 147 -12.01 -1.41 24.25
C ILE A 147 -11.10 -0.38 24.94
N LYS A 148 -9.82 -0.72 25.11
CA LYS A 148 -8.80 0.23 25.59
C LYS A 148 -8.58 1.35 24.57
N GLY A 149 -8.42 0.98 23.30
CA GLY A 149 -8.14 1.94 22.25
C GLY A 149 -8.25 1.34 20.85
N LEU A 150 -8.30 2.26 19.88
CA LEU A 150 -8.29 1.99 18.45
C LEU A 150 -6.99 2.58 17.88
N SER A 151 -6.14 1.77 17.27
CA SER A 151 -4.95 2.27 16.58
C SER A 151 -5.10 2.09 15.08
N ILE A 152 -4.89 3.16 14.32
CA ILE A 152 -5.14 3.21 12.88
C ILE A 152 -3.86 3.63 12.19
N MET A 153 -3.34 2.80 11.29
CA MET A 153 -2.45 3.29 10.23
C MET A 153 -3.32 3.85 9.11
N GLY A 154 -3.13 5.13 8.82
CA GLY A 154 -3.82 5.77 7.71
C GLY A 154 -3.84 7.29 7.82
N GLY A 155 -4.27 7.94 6.75
CA GLY A 155 -4.35 9.39 6.66
C GLY A 155 -2.99 10.08 6.43
N ALA A 156 -3.08 11.35 6.05
CA ALA A 156 -1.94 12.23 5.84
C ALA A 156 -2.34 13.65 6.23
N VAL A 157 -1.58 14.25 7.14
CA VAL A 157 -1.85 15.57 7.72
C VAL A 157 -1.27 16.68 6.84
N GLY A 158 0.00 16.53 6.44
CA GLY A 158 0.71 17.53 5.65
C GLY A 158 1.08 18.79 6.44
N GLY A 159 1.43 19.85 5.72
CA GLY A 159 1.69 21.17 6.31
C GLY A 159 2.85 21.20 7.33
N SER A 160 3.89 20.40 7.11
CA SER A 160 5.04 20.25 8.02
C SER A 160 4.65 19.82 9.44
N PHE A 161 3.66 18.93 9.55
CA PHE A 161 3.23 18.37 10.84
C PHE A 161 4.38 17.67 11.58
N THR A 162 5.33 17.08 10.86
CA THR A 162 6.58 16.50 11.38
C THR A 162 7.75 16.86 10.45
N ASP A 163 8.94 16.36 10.79
CA ASP A 163 10.13 16.40 9.94
C ASP A 163 10.20 15.23 8.93
N ALA A 164 9.15 14.42 8.84
CA ALA A 164 9.14 13.28 7.94
C ALA A 164 9.23 13.72 6.47
N PRO A 165 9.97 12.97 5.63
CA PRO A 165 10.05 13.28 4.22
C PRO A 165 8.69 13.07 3.55
N MET A 166 8.06 14.17 3.11
CA MET A 166 6.86 14.13 2.29
C MET A 166 7.23 14.30 0.82
N GLY A 167 6.58 13.52 -0.05
CA GLY A 167 6.96 13.46 -1.46
C GLY A 167 6.74 14.76 -2.21
N THR A 168 7.60 15.03 -3.21
CA THR A 168 7.35 16.08 -4.20
C THR A 168 7.35 15.46 -5.59
N VAL A 169 6.25 15.60 -6.32
CA VAL A 169 6.16 15.21 -7.73
C VAL A 169 6.35 16.47 -8.58
N LYS A 170 7.32 16.45 -9.50
CA LYS A 170 7.65 17.62 -10.31
C LYS A 170 6.44 18.07 -11.14
N GLY A 171 5.94 19.27 -10.84
CA GLY A 171 4.78 19.86 -11.52
C GLY A 171 3.45 19.66 -10.78
N GLU A 172 3.45 18.88 -9.69
CA GLU A 172 2.36 18.85 -8.72
C GLU A 172 2.64 19.88 -7.61
N GLY A 173 1.58 20.43 -7.01
CA GLY A 173 1.67 21.38 -5.89
C GLY A 173 2.04 20.68 -4.58
N GLU A 174 1.43 21.11 -3.48
CA GLU A 174 1.57 20.39 -2.20
C GLU A 174 1.07 18.93 -2.34
N ARG A 175 1.94 17.98 -2.00
CA ARG A 175 1.62 16.55 -1.95
C ARG A 175 2.07 15.97 -0.62
N PHE A 176 1.13 15.37 0.09
CA PHE A 176 1.39 14.64 1.32
C PHE A 176 0.59 13.35 1.42
N GLY A 177 -0.44 13.15 0.59
CA GLY A 177 -1.07 11.86 0.38
C GLY A 177 -0.25 10.94 -0.52
N ASN A 178 -0.50 9.63 -0.41
CA ASN A 178 0.10 8.62 -1.29
C ASN A 178 -0.84 8.16 -2.41
N TRP A 179 -2.15 8.15 -2.18
CA TRP A 179 -3.16 7.81 -3.17
C TRP A 179 -3.52 9.01 -4.03
N THR A 180 -3.93 10.13 -3.42
CA THR A 180 -4.08 11.41 -4.12
C THR A 180 -3.03 12.40 -3.57
N PRO A 181 -2.93 13.62 -4.11
CA PRO A 181 -2.06 14.63 -3.50
C PRO A 181 -2.35 14.87 -2.01
N TYR A 182 -3.58 14.61 -1.54
CA TYR A 182 -4.05 14.93 -0.19
C TYR A 182 -4.47 13.74 0.66
N ALA A 183 -4.81 12.61 0.04
CA ALA A 183 -5.39 11.46 0.71
C ALA A 183 -4.42 10.28 0.73
N GLU A 184 -4.39 9.61 1.87
CA GLU A 184 -3.75 8.32 2.03
C GLU A 184 -4.72 7.20 1.60
N PHE A 185 -4.16 6.09 1.13
CA PHE A 185 -4.88 5.00 0.47
C PHE A 185 -5.89 4.24 1.36
N ASN A 186 -5.58 3.98 2.63
CA ASN A 186 -6.39 3.18 3.57
C ASN A 186 -7.68 3.89 4.03
N CYS A 187 -8.38 4.53 3.11
CA CYS A 187 -9.55 5.33 3.39
C CYS A 187 -10.82 4.71 2.78
N ASP A 188 -11.79 4.43 3.64
CA ASP A 188 -13.20 4.45 3.32
C ASP A 188 -13.78 5.73 3.95
N PRO A 189 -13.89 6.85 3.20
CA PRO A 189 -14.13 8.15 3.79
C PRO A 189 -15.34 8.25 4.72
N GLU A 190 -16.45 7.54 4.48
CA GLU A 190 -17.59 7.51 5.44
C GLU A 190 -17.24 6.78 6.72
N ALA A 191 -16.58 5.63 6.61
CA ALA A 191 -16.17 4.86 7.77
C ALA A 191 -15.17 5.66 8.63
N SER A 192 -14.20 6.30 7.97
CA SER A 192 -13.24 7.20 8.60
C SER A 192 -13.96 8.38 9.27
N HIS A 193 -14.87 9.06 8.56
CA HIS A 193 -15.65 10.16 9.12
C HIS A 193 -16.44 9.74 10.36
N PHE A 194 -17.12 8.59 10.30
CA PHE A 194 -17.85 8.04 11.43
C PHE A 194 -16.94 7.81 12.64
N ILE A 195 -15.77 7.18 12.47
CA ILE A 195 -14.84 6.89 13.57
C ILE A 195 -14.32 8.17 14.22
N PHE A 196 -13.85 9.14 13.43
CA PHE A 196 -13.24 10.37 13.94
C PHE A 196 -14.25 11.38 14.50
N SER A 197 -15.52 11.29 14.12
CA SER A 197 -16.62 12.07 14.71
C SER A 197 -17.27 11.41 15.92
N HIS A 198 -17.05 10.11 16.13
CA HIS A 198 -17.70 9.37 17.22
C HIS A 198 -17.18 9.80 18.61
N PRO A 199 -18.05 10.27 19.52
CA PRO A 199 -17.63 10.93 20.76
C PRO A 199 -16.87 10.02 21.73
N VAL A 200 -17.10 8.71 21.67
CA VAL A 200 -16.40 7.73 22.53
C VAL A 200 -15.11 7.19 21.89
N LEU A 201 -15.06 7.09 20.55
CA LEU A 201 -13.90 6.51 19.86
C LEU A 201 -12.81 7.55 19.70
N LYS A 202 -13.17 8.78 19.31
CA LYS A 202 -12.23 9.89 19.12
C LYS A 202 -11.18 10.02 20.23
N PRO A 203 -11.52 10.08 21.54
CA PRO A 203 -10.51 10.16 22.60
C PRO A 203 -9.70 8.88 22.84
N LYS A 204 -10.14 7.75 22.29
CA LYS A 204 -9.48 6.43 22.37
C LYS A 204 -8.68 6.07 21.10
N THR A 205 -8.72 6.93 20.08
CA THR A 205 -8.08 6.68 18.80
C THR A 205 -6.66 7.22 18.75
N VAL A 206 -5.72 6.39 18.29
CA VAL A 206 -4.37 6.78 17.89
C VAL A 206 -4.29 6.70 16.37
N LEU A 207 -4.02 7.82 15.71
CA LEU A 207 -3.79 7.88 14.27
C LEU A 207 -2.29 7.88 13.97
N ILE A 208 -1.89 7.01 13.06
CA ILE A 208 -0.52 6.81 12.57
C ILE A 208 -0.50 7.20 11.09
N PRO A 209 -0.33 8.50 10.77
CA PRO A 209 -0.40 9.00 9.40
C PRO A 209 0.92 8.83 8.65
N LEU A 210 0.92 9.18 7.36
CA LEU A 210 2.14 9.26 6.54
C LEU A 210 3.21 10.17 7.17
N ASP A 211 2.80 11.26 7.82
CA ASP A 211 3.68 12.19 8.54
C ASP A 211 4.47 11.52 9.69
N LEU A 212 4.03 10.36 10.19
CA LEU A 212 4.78 9.59 11.17
C LEU A 212 5.50 8.40 10.50
N THR A 213 4.79 7.65 9.68
CA THR A 213 5.34 6.43 9.05
C THR A 213 6.49 6.69 8.09
N HIS A 214 6.55 7.88 7.48
CA HIS A 214 7.66 8.28 6.62
C HIS A 214 8.98 8.53 7.38
N GLN A 215 8.96 8.59 8.72
CA GLN A 215 10.19 8.59 9.54
C GLN A 215 10.82 7.20 9.62
N VAL A 216 10.03 6.15 9.36
CA VAL A 216 10.41 4.75 9.58
C VAL A 216 10.85 4.12 8.26
N LEU A 217 12.04 4.51 7.81
CA LEU A 217 12.58 4.09 6.53
C LEU A 217 13.29 2.74 6.64
N GLY A 218 12.99 1.82 5.73
CA GLY A 218 13.73 0.59 5.50
C GLY A 218 15.08 0.88 4.86
N THR A 219 15.96 1.60 5.57
CA THR A 219 17.29 2.01 5.08
C THR A 219 18.17 0.82 4.69
N LYS A 220 19.31 1.05 4.03
CA LYS A 220 20.28 -0.02 3.73
C LYS A 220 20.66 -0.81 4.99
N LYS A 221 20.86 -0.13 6.13
CA LYS A 221 21.16 -0.77 7.42
C LYS A 221 20.01 -1.70 7.82
N VAL A 222 18.78 -1.19 7.83
CA VAL A 222 17.58 -1.96 8.18
C VAL A 222 17.40 -3.17 7.27
N ARG A 223 17.52 -3.03 5.95
CA ARG A 223 17.37 -4.14 5.00
C ARG A 223 18.46 -5.20 5.17
N GLN A 224 19.69 -4.79 5.51
CA GLN A 224 20.76 -5.75 5.84
C GLN A 224 20.48 -6.49 7.15
N THR A 225 20.03 -5.79 8.20
CA THR A 225 19.59 -6.43 9.45
C THR A 225 18.43 -7.39 9.21
N LEU A 226 17.41 -6.99 8.43
CA LEU A 226 16.25 -7.83 8.14
C LEU A 226 16.67 -9.14 7.44
N LEU A 227 17.55 -9.05 6.45
CA LEU A 227 18.00 -10.19 5.66
C LEU A 227 18.98 -11.10 6.42
N TYR A 228 19.94 -10.54 7.15
CA TYR A 228 21.04 -11.30 7.75
C TYR A 228 20.94 -11.50 9.27
N GLY A 229 20.12 -10.71 9.96
CA GLY A 229 20.15 -10.56 11.42
C GLY A 229 20.99 -9.35 11.86
N ASP A 230 20.86 -8.96 13.12
CA ASP A 230 21.70 -7.91 13.72
C ASP A 230 23.16 -8.34 13.92
N GLU A 231 23.43 -9.65 13.88
CA GLU A 231 24.76 -10.24 13.95
C GLU A 231 25.63 -9.83 12.76
N VAL A 232 25.02 -9.35 11.66
CA VAL A 232 25.72 -8.83 10.48
C VAL A 232 26.64 -7.64 10.79
N TRP A 233 26.44 -6.99 11.93
CA TRP A 233 27.25 -5.85 12.38
C TRP A 233 28.42 -6.28 13.29
N ASP A 234 28.53 -7.56 13.64
CA ASP A 234 29.70 -8.11 14.33
C ASP A 234 30.89 -8.18 13.34
N PRO A 235 32.10 -7.67 13.70
CA PRO A 235 33.27 -7.73 12.84
C PRO A 235 33.69 -9.14 12.39
N SER A 236 33.28 -10.18 13.13
CA SER A 236 33.55 -11.59 12.81
C SER A 236 32.52 -12.21 11.86
N PHE A 237 31.41 -11.51 11.57
CA PHE A 237 30.37 -12.03 10.70
C PHE A 237 30.82 -12.04 9.23
N ASN A 238 30.95 -13.24 8.66
CA ASN A 238 31.24 -13.39 7.24
C ASN A 238 29.96 -13.69 6.45
N LYS A 239 29.50 -12.70 5.67
CA LYS A 239 28.31 -12.83 4.80
C LYS A 239 28.43 -13.98 3.80
N THR A 240 29.63 -14.34 3.34
CA THR A 240 29.80 -15.42 2.35
C THR A 240 29.47 -16.80 2.91
N ASP A 241 29.57 -16.96 4.23
CA ASP A 241 29.41 -18.25 4.90
C ASP A 241 27.99 -18.41 5.47
N TYR A 242 27.14 -17.38 5.30
CA TYR A 242 25.80 -17.33 5.85
C TYR A 242 24.74 -17.31 4.74
N THR A 243 23.80 -18.24 4.81
CA THR A 243 22.62 -18.25 3.94
C THR A 243 21.40 -17.73 4.72
N PRO A 244 20.79 -16.60 4.32
CA PRO A 244 19.56 -16.11 4.92
C PRO A 244 18.44 -17.16 4.94
N SER A 245 17.60 -17.13 5.97
CA SER A 245 16.41 -17.97 6.00
C SER A 245 15.40 -17.50 4.94
N ALA A 246 14.58 -18.44 4.45
CA ALA A 246 13.53 -18.11 3.49
C ALA A 246 12.55 -17.05 4.04
N LEU A 247 12.32 -17.05 5.37
CA LEU A 247 11.47 -16.05 6.03
C LEU A 247 12.09 -14.65 6.02
N ARG A 248 13.38 -14.52 6.36
CA ARG A 248 14.08 -13.22 6.28
C ARG A 248 14.10 -12.70 4.83
N ALA A 249 14.32 -13.60 3.87
CA ALA A 249 14.27 -13.28 2.45
C ALA A 249 12.88 -12.81 2.00
N LEU A 250 11.81 -13.49 2.43
CA LEU A 250 10.43 -13.11 2.17
C LEU A 250 10.13 -11.69 2.67
N PHE A 251 10.39 -11.39 3.94
CA PHE A 251 10.15 -10.05 4.49
C PHE A 251 11.04 -8.97 3.85
N THR A 252 12.26 -9.33 3.43
CA THR A 252 13.13 -8.43 2.66
C THR A 252 12.55 -8.11 1.29
N GLN A 253 11.95 -9.08 0.59
CA GLN A 253 11.25 -8.86 -0.68
C GLN A 253 10.03 -7.95 -0.47
N ILE A 254 9.18 -8.24 0.53
CA ILE A 254 8.00 -7.41 0.83
C ILE A 254 8.41 -5.96 1.08
N MET A 255 9.43 -5.74 1.92
CA MET A 255 9.96 -4.40 2.19
C MET A 255 10.48 -3.73 0.91
N SER A 256 11.20 -4.46 0.07
CA SER A 256 11.94 -3.89 -1.05
C SER A 256 11.11 -3.69 -2.31
N PHE A 257 9.94 -4.32 -2.41
CA PHE A 257 9.08 -4.25 -3.59
C PHE A 257 8.69 -2.81 -3.94
N PHE A 258 8.33 -2.01 -2.93
CA PHE A 258 7.85 -0.64 -3.08
C PHE A 258 8.96 0.42 -3.16
N ALA A 259 10.23 0.02 -2.99
CA ALA A 259 11.36 0.95 -2.91
C ALA A 259 11.49 1.81 -4.17
N GLY A 260 11.28 1.22 -5.35
CA GLY A 260 11.32 1.93 -6.63
C GLY A 260 10.23 3.00 -6.71
N THR A 261 8.99 2.63 -6.43
CA THR A 261 7.84 3.54 -6.44
C THR A 261 8.01 4.69 -5.45
N TYR A 262 8.50 4.42 -4.24
CA TYR A 262 8.75 5.47 -3.25
C TYR A 262 9.86 6.44 -3.65
N ALA A 263 10.93 5.92 -4.25
CA ALA A 263 12.00 6.75 -4.79
C ALA A 263 11.51 7.62 -5.96
N GLU A 264 10.67 7.08 -6.84
CA GLU A 264 10.16 7.80 -8.01
C GLU A 264 9.07 8.83 -7.66
N VAL A 265 8.12 8.48 -6.79
CA VAL A 265 6.95 9.30 -6.49
C VAL A 265 7.22 10.27 -5.33
N PHE A 266 7.98 9.85 -4.31
CA PHE A 266 8.19 10.65 -3.09
C PHE A 266 9.63 11.14 -2.93
N SER A 267 10.54 10.80 -3.84
CA SER A 267 11.98 11.09 -3.69
C SER A 267 12.58 10.53 -2.39
N ILE A 268 11.93 9.54 -1.78
CA ILE A 268 12.41 8.85 -0.58
C ILE A 268 13.38 7.77 -1.05
N THR A 269 14.67 8.11 -1.12
CA THR A 269 15.70 7.26 -1.73
C THR A 269 16.50 6.44 -0.71
N GLU A 270 16.44 6.78 0.58
CA GLU A 270 17.15 6.03 1.62
C GLU A 270 16.58 4.62 1.83
N GLY A 271 15.27 4.48 1.64
CA GLY A 271 14.54 3.22 1.69
C GLY A 271 13.03 3.46 1.75
N PRO A 272 12.20 2.45 1.41
CA PRO A 272 10.76 2.58 1.50
C PRO A 272 10.32 2.72 2.97
N PRO A 273 9.30 3.55 3.27
CA PRO A 273 8.73 3.64 4.60
C PRO A 273 7.99 2.34 4.98
N LEU A 274 8.02 2.01 6.28
CA LEU A 274 7.24 0.93 6.86
C LEU A 274 6.08 1.53 7.66
N HIS A 275 4.84 1.23 7.26
CA HIS A 275 3.66 1.91 7.78
C HIS A 275 2.96 1.13 8.90
N ASP A 276 2.34 0.01 8.54
CA ASP A 276 1.39 -0.74 9.34
C ASP A 276 1.89 -1.17 10.73
N PRO A 277 3.14 -1.65 10.89
CA PRO A 277 3.61 -2.12 12.18
C PRO A 277 3.71 -1.01 13.24
N LEU A 278 3.72 0.28 12.86
CA LEU A 278 3.65 1.38 13.82
C LEU A 278 2.30 1.41 14.57
N ALA A 279 1.18 1.07 13.91
CA ALA A 279 -0.13 1.02 14.57
C ALA A 279 -0.19 -0.10 15.61
N VAL A 280 0.46 -1.24 15.34
CA VAL A 280 0.63 -2.31 16.34
C VAL A 280 1.48 -1.80 17.51
N ALA A 281 2.63 -1.20 17.22
CA ALA A 281 3.54 -0.68 18.25
C ALA A 281 2.87 0.39 19.13
N ALA A 282 2.04 1.27 18.55
CA ALA A 282 1.33 2.30 19.28
C ALA A 282 0.32 1.74 20.29
N ALA A 283 -0.19 0.53 20.08
CA ALA A 283 -1.12 -0.14 20.99
C ALA A 283 -0.40 -0.78 22.20
N TYR A 284 0.71 -1.50 21.98
CA TYR A 284 1.38 -2.27 23.04
C TYR A 284 2.60 -1.56 23.67
N ASN A 285 3.21 -0.61 22.97
CA ASN A 285 4.41 0.11 23.41
C ASN A 285 4.30 1.62 23.08
N PRO A 286 3.37 2.34 23.72
CA PRO A 286 3.11 3.75 23.42
C PRO A 286 4.28 4.68 23.75
N ASP A 287 5.24 4.24 24.58
CA ASP A 287 6.35 5.04 25.11
C ASP A 287 7.45 5.32 24.08
N ILE A 288 7.49 4.56 22.97
CA ILE A 288 8.42 4.84 21.87
C ILE A 288 7.95 6.01 21.00
N PHE A 289 6.78 6.59 21.30
CA PHE A 289 6.17 7.65 20.51
C PHE A 289 6.12 8.95 21.30
N ASP A 290 6.67 10.02 20.75
CA ASP A 290 6.54 11.37 21.28
C ASP A 290 5.29 12.04 20.71
N ASP A 291 4.39 12.48 21.58
CA ASP A 291 3.17 13.21 21.20
C ASP A 291 3.22 14.70 21.60
N ASN A 292 4.44 15.26 21.75
CA ASN A 292 4.73 16.66 22.02
C ASN A 292 3.98 17.19 23.27
N GLY A 293 4.06 16.44 24.37
CA GLY A 293 3.43 16.79 25.64
C GLY A 293 1.94 16.44 25.71
N GLY A 294 1.51 15.35 25.08
CA GLY A 294 0.14 14.86 25.19
C GLY A 294 -0.85 15.55 24.23
N GLU A 295 -0.40 16.06 23.09
CA GLU A 295 -1.29 16.75 22.15
C GLU A 295 -2.47 15.87 21.72
N ARG A 296 -3.64 16.50 21.58
CA ARG A 296 -4.86 15.87 21.07
C ARG A 296 -5.45 16.69 19.96
N PHE A 297 -6.09 16.00 19.02
CA PHE A 297 -6.54 16.61 17.78
C PHE A 297 -7.99 16.27 17.47
N GLN A 298 -8.71 17.24 16.91
CA GLN A 298 -9.89 16.97 16.13
C GLN A 298 -9.43 16.54 14.74
N VAL A 299 -9.90 15.37 14.32
CA VAL A 299 -9.67 14.84 12.99
C VAL A 299 -10.98 14.92 12.21
N GLY A 300 -10.93 15.53 11.04
CA GLY A 300 -12.01 15.57 10.06
C GLY A 300 -11.59 14.85 8.79
N ILE A 301 -12.56 14.25 8.09
CA ILE A 301 -12.36 13.57 6.82
C ILE A 301 -13.24 14.24 5.78
N VAL A 302 -12.66 14.60 4.63
CA VAL A 302 -13.42 15.08 3.48
C VAL A 302 -14.15 13.90 2.84
N THR A 303 -15.48 13.99 2.74
CA THR A 303 -16.34 12.91 2.20
C THR A 303 -16.97 13.28 0.86
N GLU A 304 -16.90 14.56 0.50
CA GLU A 304 -17.31 15.10 -0.78
C GLU A 304 -16.28 14.76 -1.86
N GLY A 305 -16.75 14.22 -2.99
CA GLY A 305 -15.92 13.91 -4.15
C GLY A 305 -16.30 12.59 -4.81
N ILE A 306 -15.51 12.19 -5.80
CA ILE A 306 -15.71 10.96 -6.58
C ILE A 306 -14.64 9.95 -6.16
N HIS A 307 -15.05 8.73 -5.79
CA HIS A 307 -14.09 7.64 -5.58
C HIS A 307 -13.88 6.92 -6.91
N SER A 308 -12.72 7.15 -7.51
CA SER A 308 -12.38 6.68 -8.85
C SER A 308 -10.94 6.18 -8.87
N ILE A 309 -10.65 5.24 -9.76
CA ILE A 309 -9.29 4.86 -10.12
C ILE A 309 -8.55 6.00 -10.84
N ASP A 310 -9.29 6.88 -11.52
CA ASP A 310 -8.74 8.11 -12.08
C ASP A 310 -8.60 9.17 -10.97
N GLN A 311 -7.41 9.24 -10.39
CA GLN A 311 -7.06 10.15 -9.29
C GLN A 311 -7.33 11.62 -9.62
N THR A 312 -7.31 12.02 -10.91
CA THR A 312 -7.57 13.41 -11.32
C THR A 312 -9.00 13.86 -11.05
N GLN A 313 -9.93 12.92 -10.87
CA GLN A 313 -11.34 13.19 -10.60
C GLN A 313 -11.68 13.14 -9.11
N VAL A 314 -10.75 12.71 -8.25
CA VAL A 314 -11.01 12.42 -6.83
C VAL A 314 -11.09 13.70 -5.99
N GLY A 315 -10.33 14.74 -6.36
CA GLY A 315 -10.25 15.98 -5.60
C GLY A 315 -9.63 15.77 -4.21
N GLU A 316 -10.27 16.33 -3.17
CA GLU A 316 -9.83 16.19 -1.77
C GLU A 316 -10.48 15.01 -1.03
N LEU A 317 -11.25 14.15 -1.71
CA LEU A 317 -11.92 13.03 -1.06
C LEU A 317 -10.93 12.18 -0.25
N GLY A 318 -11.26 11.90 1.01
CA GLY A 318 -10.42 11.15 1.94
C GLY A 318 -9.31 11.97 2.61
N ARG A 319 -9.15 13.26 2.28
CA ARG A 319 -8.18 14.15 2.94
C ARG A 319 -8.42 14.19 4.45
N THR A 320 -7.35 14.02 5.21
CA THR A 320 -7.35 14.16 6.67
C THR A 320 -7.14 15.64 7.03
N LYS A 321 -8.07 16.22 7.78
CA LYS A 321 -7.99 17.60 8.29
C LYS A 321 -7.81 17.56 9.79
N VAL A 322 -6.69 18.08 10.28
CA VAL A 322 -6.31 18.01 11.68
C VAL A 322 -6.31 19.39 12.31
N THR A 323 -6.90 19.52 13.49
CA THR A 323 -6.85 20.76 14.30
C THR A 323 -6.46 20.39 15.72
N LYS A 324 -5.39 21.02 16.24
CA LYS A 324 -4.96 20.82 17.62
C LYS A 324 -6.05 21.34 18.57
N LEU A 325 -6.41 20.52 19.55
CA LEU A 325 -7.36 20.88 20.59
C LEU A 325 -6.65 21.51 21.80
N PRO A 326 -7.36 22.34 22.58
CA PRO A 326 -6.90 22.78 23.89
C PRO A 326 -6.54 21.60 24.81
N ASN A 327 -5.57 21.82 25.69
CA ASN A 327 -5.14 20.80 26.65
C ASN A 327 -6.31 20.31 27.52
N GLY A 328 -6.43 19.00 27.67
CA GLY A 328 -7.48 18.36 28.46
C GLY A 328 -8.74 18.00 27.67
N GLU A 329 -8.89 18.45 26.42
CA GLU A 329 -9.97 17.99 25.56
C GLU A 329 -9.71 16.56 25.02
N GLY A 330 -10.75 15.73 25.01
CA GLY A 330 -10.69 14.38 24.46
C GLY A 330 -10.66 14.41 22.94
N GLY A 331 -9.48 14.21 22.35
CA GLY A 331 -9.26 14.12 20.90
C GLY A 331 -8.43 12.91 20.51
N CYS A 332 -8.19 12.75 19.21
CA CYS A 332 -7.30 11.70 18.71
C CYS A 332 -5.86 12.01 19.11
N ARG A 333 -5.10 10.97 19.45
CA ARG A 333 -3.64 11.07 19.58
C ARG A 333 -3.03 10.91 18.20
N ILE A 334 -2.11 11.81 17.83
CA ILE A 334 -1.29 11.71 16.62
C ILE A 334 0.16 11.96 17.05
N PRO A 335 1.01 10.92 17.15
CA PRO A 335 2.41 11.13 17.53
C PRO A 335 3.18 11.97 16.51
N ARG A 336 4.16 12.73 17.01
CA ARG A 336 5.08 13.54 16.20
C ARG A 336 6.33 12.76 15.81
N HIS A 337 6.84 11.92 16.70
CA HIS A 337 8.06 11.15 16.47
C HIS A 337 7.95 9.73 17.01
N VAL A 338 8.87 8.88 16.53
CA VAL A 338 9.04 7.50 16.98
C VAL A 338 10.52 7.23 17.25
N ASP A 339 10.82 6.54 18.35
CA ASP A 339 12.14 6.00 18.65
C ASP A 339 12.44 4.83 17.68
N LEU A 340 13.24 5.14 16.67
CA LEU A 340 13.58 4.22 15.58
C LEU A 340 14.37 3.01 16.07
N ASP A 341 15.27 3.18 17.05
CA ASP A 341 16.10 2.08 17.54
C ASP A 341 15.25 1.06 18.31
N GLN A 342 14.34 1.53 19.17
CA GLN A 342 13.40 0.64 19.87
C GLN A 342 12.41 -0.02 18.91
N PHE A 343 11.91 0.72 17.90
CA PHE A 343 10.99 0.18 16.90
C PHE A 343 11.65 -0.92 16.06
N TRP A 344 12.81 -0.63 15.45
CA TRP A 344 13.52 -1.62 14.63
C TRP A 344 14.06 -2.80 15.46
N GLY A 345 14.44 -2.55 16.71
CA GLY A 345 14.78 -3.62 17.65
C GLY A 345 13.61 -4.57 17.92
N SER A 346 12.37 -4.05 18.01
CA SER A 346 11.17 -4.87 18.18
C SER A 346 10.87 -5.70 16.92
N ILE A 347 11.08 -5.13 15.72
CA ILE A 347 10.97 -5.86 14.44
C ILE A 347 11.97 -7.01 14.38
N GLU A 348 13.25 -6.75 14.67
CA GLU A 348 14.30 -7.76 14.62
C GLU A 348 14.10 -8.86 15.68
N SER A 349 13.72 -8.48 16.91
CA SER A 349 13.37 -9.45 17.96
C SER A 349 12.22 -10.37 17.54
N SER A 350 11.17 -9.80 16.94
CA SER A 350 10.04 -10.55 16.41
C SER A 350 10.44 -11.45 15.23
N MET A 351 11.34 -10.97 14.35
CA MET A 351 11.89 -11.76 13.25
C MET A 351 12.69 -12.96 13.75
N LYS A 352 13.54 -12.79 14.78
CA LYS A 352 14.27 -13.92 15.39
C LYS A 352 13.33 -14.97 15.96
N CYS A 353 12.27 -14.55 16.65
CA CYS A 353 11.24 -15.46 17.17
C CYS A 353 10.51 -16.20 16.03
N ALA A 354 10.12 -15.48 14.97
CA ALA A 354 9.44 -16.05 13.82
C ALA A 354 10.32 -17.05 13.06
N VAL A 355 11.60 -16.75 12.84
CA VAL A 355 12.56 -17.64 12.19
C VAL A 355 12.72 -18.95 12.97
N ALA A 356 12.70 -18.91 14.31
CA ALA A 356 12.86 -20.09 15.15
C ALA A 356 11.71 -21.10 15.02
N VAL A 357 10.51 -20.66 14.60
CA VAL A 357 9.31 -21.51 14.48
C VAL A 357 8.77 -21.61 13.05
N SER A 358 9.38 -20.92 12.10
CA SER A 358 8.93 -20.88 10.71
C SER A 358 8.93 -22.28 10.08
N PRO A 359 7.82 -22.71 9.45
CA PRO A 359 7.77 -23.98 8.72
C PRO A 359 8.42 -23.87 7.33
N MET A 360 8.89 -22.69 6.92
CA MET A 360 9.47 -22.49 5.60
C MET A 360 10.72 -23.36 5.41
N PRO A 361 10.91 -23.96 4.23
CA PRO A 361 12.06 -24.82 3.99
C PRO A 361 13.37 -24.03 4.04
N LYS A 362 14.46 -24.74 4.33
CA LYS A 362 15.80 -24.20 4.06
C LYS A 362 15.93 -23.97 2.55
N VAL A 363 16.55 -22.86 2.20
CA VAL A 363 16.78 -22.42 0.81
C VAL A 363 18.27 -22.24 0.58
N SER A 364 18.73 -22.53 -0.64
CA SER A 364 20.12 -22.30 -1.00
C SER A 364 20.35 -20.83 -1.35
N ILE A 365 21.60 -20.37 -1.27
CA ILE A 365 21.95 -19.01 -1.71
C ILE A 365 21.66 -18.82 -3.20
N GLN A 366 21.85 -19.85 -4.04
CA GLN A 366 21.55 -19.80 -5.46
C GLN A 366 20.05 -19.64 -5.74
N ASP A 367 19.20 -20.27 -4.94
CA ASP A 367 17.74 -20.11 -5.06
C ASP A 367 17.31 -18.70 -4.65
N LEU A 368 17.94 -18.14 -3.60
CA LEU A 368 17.71 -16.74 -3.17
C LEU A 368 18.16 -15.73 -4.24
N GLU A 369 19.29 -15.98 -4.91
CA GLU A 369 19.76 -15.18 -6.04
C GLU A 369 18.79 -15.24 -7.22
N LYS A 370 18.32 -16.43 -7.57
CA LYS A 370 17.33 -16.64 -8.63
C LYS A 370 15.98 -15.97 -8.31
N ALA A 371 15.60 -15.98 -7.04
CA ALA A 371 14.43 -15.27 -6.51
C ALA A 371 14.61 -13.75 -6.44
N GLY A 372 15.81 -13.24 -6.75
CA GLY A 372 16.11 -11.82 -6.78
C GLY A 372 16.18 -11.15 -5.42
N VAL A 373 16.34 -11.90 -4.32
CA VAL A 373 16.31 -11.40 -2.94
C VAL A 373 17.41 -10.37 -2.67
N PHE A 374 18.56 -10.51 -3.33
CA PHE A 374 19.69 -9.60 -3.18
C PHE A 374 19.60 -8.35 -4.08
N ASN A 375 18.61 -8.29 -4.98
CA ASN A 375 18.36 -7.09 -5.79
C ASN A 375 17.80 -5.99 -4.87
N GLY A 376 18.43 -4.80 -4.86
CA GLY A 376 18.00 -3.67 -4.01
C GLY A 376 18.63 -3.60 -2.60
N VAL A 377 19.31 -4.65 -2.15
CA VAL A 377 20.17 -4.60 -0.94
C VAL A 377 21.49 -3.86 -1.23
N GLU A 378 21.97 -3.92 -2.47
CA GLU A 378 23.18 -3.21 -2.94
C GLU A 378 22.95 -2.30 -4.16
N LYS A 379 21.90 -2.56 -4.97
CA LYS A 379 21.63 -1.86 -6.24
C LYS A 379 20.47 -0.87 -6.15
N LEU A 380 20.60 0.16 -5.32
CA LEU A 380 19.89 1.44 -5.53
C LEU A 380 20.79 2.44 -6.28
N GLN A 381 21.67 1.95 -7.16
CA GLN A 381 22.18 2.79 -8.24
C GLN A 381 21.14 2.78 -9.35
N PHE A 382 20.46 3.91 -9.46
CA PHE A 382 19.46 4.27 -10.44
C PHE A 382 19.64 3.56 -11.78
N ARG A 383 18.60 2.83 -12.21
CA ARG A 383 18.34 2.69 -13.65
C ARG A 383 17.93 4.08 -14.15
N HIS A 384 18.92 4.95 -14.35
CA HIS A 384 18.74 6.05 -15.26
C HIS A 384 18.32 5.45 -16.60
N ARG A 385 17.35 6.11 -17.22
CA ARG A 385 16.78 5.86 -18.54
C ARG A 385 17.68 4.93 -19.34
N ARG A 386 17.18 3.75 -19.70
CA ARG A 386 17.72 3.04 -20.86
C ARG A 386 17.67 4.06 -22.00
N ASP A 387 18.86 4.41 -22.47
CA ASP A 387 19.03 5.33 -23.57
C ASP A 387 18.12 4.91 -24.72
N LEU A 388 17.22 5.81 -25.11
CA LEU A 388 16.94 6.00 -26.53
C LEU A 388 18.17 6.70 -27.11
N ASP A 389 19.31 5.99 -27.12
CA ASP A 389 20.44 6.34 -27.96
C ASP A 389 20.06 5.91 -29.37
N MET A 390 19.31 6.79 -30.04
CA MET A 390 19.11 6.73 -31.49
C MET A 390 20.40 7.18 -32.18
N THR A 391 21.50 6.45 -31.98
CA THR A 391 22.71 6.57 -32.79
C THR A 391 23.24 5.22 -33.27
N GLU A 392 22.37 4.24 -33.51
CA GLU A 392 22.69 3.22 -34.52
C GLU A 392 22.51 3.82 -35.92
N LYS A 393 23.64 4.27 -36.48
CA LYS A 393 23.79 4.61 -37.90
C LYS A 393 23.46 3.38 -38.75
N TYR A 394 22.24 3.32 -39.28
CA TYR A 394 21.98 2.58 -40.50
C TYR A 394 22.35 3.47 -41.70
N PRO A 395 23.29 3.06 -42.57
CA PRO A 395 23.58 3.83 -43.78
C PRO A 395 22.42 3.65 -44.75
N ILE A 396 21.64 4.70 -44.97
CA ILE A 396 20.80 4.84 -46.15
C ILE A 396 21.54 5.82 -47.05
N GLU A 397 22.20 5.29 -48.06
CA GLU A 397 22.58 6.08 -49.24
C GLU A 397 21.30 6.44 -49.99
N GLU A 398 21.02 7.73 -50.15
CA GLU A 398 20.54 8.28 -51.43
C GLU A 398 20.72 9.81 -51.48
N PRO A 399 20.95 10.39 -52.68
CA PRO A 399 21.63 11.68 -52.82
C PRO A 399 20.68 12.88 -52.97
N GLY A 400 21.15 14.03 -52.47
CA GLY A 400 20.76 15.33 -52.99
C GLY A 400 19.66 16.06 -52.23
N LEU A 401 20.05 17.00 -51.37
CA LEU A 401 19.52 18.38 -51.34
C LEU A 401 20.21 19.16 -50.23
N THR A 402 21.08 20.07 -50.64
CA THR A 402 21.62 21.16 -49.83
C THR A 402 20.51 22.15 -49.48
N THR A 403 20.39 22.61 -48.23
CA THR A 403 20.63 24.01 -47.81
C THR A 403 20.12 24.35 -46.39
N ASN A 404 20.91 25.22 -45.75
CA ASN A 404 20.84 25.90 -44.45
C ASN A 404 19.46 26.30 -43.89
N CYS A 405 19.24 26.07 -42.59
CA CYS A 405 18.45 26.94 -41.70
C CYS A 405 18.95 26.86 -40.23
N THR A 406 19.00 28.02 -39.57
CA THR A 406 19.57 28.30 -38.24
C THR A 406 18.61 27.97 -37.06
N PRO A 407 19.11 27.86 -35.81
CA PRO A 407 18.42 27.19 -34.70
C PRO A 407 17.48 28.10 -33.91
N THR A 408 16.38 28.55 -34.51
CA THR A 408 15.30 29.26 -33.78
C THR A 408 13.91 28.65 -33.98
N LEU A 409 13.80 27.46 -34.59
CA LEU A 409 12.52 26.78 -34.82
C LEU A 409 12.36 25.42 -34.10
N ILE A 410 13.24 25.10 -33.14
CA ILE A 410 13.15 23.84 -32.36
C ILE A 410 12.39 24.03 -31.04
N ALA A 411 12.22 25.27 -30.55
CA ALA A 411 11.53 25.51 -29.28
C ALA A 411 9.99 25.39 -29.35
N THR A 412 9.39 25.51 -30.53
CA THR A 412 7.92 25.48 -30.68
C THR A 412 7.38 24.10 -31.12
N TYR A 413 8.26 23.14 -31.46
CA TYR A 413 7.84 21.80 -31.91
C TYR A 413 7.73 20.76 -30.78
N CYS A 414 8.36 21.02 -29.61
CA CYS A 414 8.30 20.09 -28.46
C CYS A 414 7.06 20.29 -27.55
N GLN A 415 6.24 21.33 -27.77
CA GLN A 415 5.02 21.55 -26.98
C GLN A 415 3.71 21.02 -27.63
N ARG A 416 3.78 20.32 -28.76
CA ARG A 416 2.59 19.74 -29.43
C ARG A 416 2.66 18.24 -29.71
N ARG A 417 3.40 17.46 -28.91
CA ARG A 417 3.38 15.98 -28.99
C ARG A 417 2.58 15.28 -27.89
N ALA A 418 2.02 16.00 -26.93
CA ALA A 418 1.08 15.45 -25.95
C ALA A 418 -0.40 15.45 -26.41
N PHE A 419 -0.69 15.90 -27.64
CA PHE A 419 -2.05 15.97 -28.19
C PHE A 419 -2.28 15.12 -29.45
N ALA A 420 -1.32 14.26 -29.83
CA ALA A 420 -1.36 13.53 -31.11
C ALA A 420 -1.79 12.05 -31.03
N ASP A 421 -1.96 11.46 -29.84
CA ASP A 421 -2.35 10.05 -29.71
C ASP A 421 -3.87 9.83 -29.60
N ILE A 422 -4.66 10.90 -29.52
CA ILE A 422 -6.13 10.85 -29.61
C ILE A 422 -6.62 11.06 -31.06
N PHE A 423 -5.76 11.52 -31.99
CA PHE A 423 -6.14 11.76 -33.39
C PHE A 423 -5.87 10.56 -34.33
N TRP A 424 -5.09 9.56 -33.89
CA TRP A 424 -4.72 8.40 -34.72
C TRP A 424 -5.64 7.18 -34.61
N LEU A 425 -6.63 7.20 -33.71
CA LEU A 425 -7.67 6.16 -33.63
C LEU A 425 -8.99 6.54 -34.33
N LYS A 426 -9.23 7.84 -34.64
CA LYS A 426 -10.41 8.29 -35.40
C LYS A 426 -10.18 8.43 -36.92
N CYS A 427 -8.93 8.49 -37.39
CA CYS A 427 -8.63 8.56 -38.83
C CYS A 427 -8.52 7.18 -39.52
N ALA A 428 -8.30 6.09 -38.78
CA ALA A 428 -8.23 4.73 -39.34
C ALA A 428 -9.61 4.15 -39.71
N GLN A 429 -10.71 4.66 -39.15
CA GLN A 429 -12.08 4.26 -39.51
C GLN A 429 -12.66 5.00 -40.74
N SER A 430 -11.98 6.02 -41.29
CA SER A 430 -12.50 6.82 -42.41
C SER A 430 -11.83 6.54 -43.78
N LYS A 431 -10.77 5.71 -43.86
CA LYS A 431 -10.05 5.47 -45.12
C LYS A 431 -10.25 4.11 -45.78
N TYR A 432 -10.93 3.16 -45.14
CA TYR A 432 -11.20 1.83 -45.72
C TYR A 432 -12.57 1.68 -46.42
N ALA A 433 -13.39 2.74 -46.48
CA ALA A 433 -14.71 2.71 -47.12
C ALA A 433 -14.75 3.30 -48.55
N LYS A 434 -13.61 3.54 -49.22
CA LYS A 434 -13.60 4.24 -50.52
C LYS A 434 -12.79 3.66 -51.67
N LEU A 435 -12.20 2.47 -51.57
CA LEU A 435 -11.49 1.86 -52.71
C LEU A 435 -11.86 0.38 -52.81
N GLY A 436 -12.86 0.07 -53.64
CA GLY A 436 -13.19 -1.29 -54.02
C GLY A 436 -12.03 -1.92 -54.81
N GLY A 437 -11.60 -3.12 -54.39
CA GLY A 437 -10.57 -3.92 -55.04
C GLY A 437 -10.25 -5.19 -54.23
N PRO A 438 -9.89 -6.33 -54.86
CA PRO A 438 -10.25 -7.66 -54.36
C PRO A 438 -9.29 -8.25 -53.31
N MET A 439 -9.85 -9.13 -52.49
CA MET A 439 -9.20 -10.03 -51.55
C MET A 439 -8.02 -10.79 -52.19
N VAL A 440 -6.84 -10.73 -51.56
CA VAL A 440 -5.75 -11.69 -51.79
C VAL A 440 -5.31 -12.32 -50.47
N LYS A 441 -5.17 -13.64 -50.54
CA LYS A 441 -5.01 -14.61 -49.45
C LYS A 441 -3.67 -14.48 -48.72
N GLY A 442 -3.75 -14.46 -47.39
CA GLY A 442 -2.99 -15.34 -46.47
C GLY A 442 -1.51 -15.05 -46.23
N PHE A 443 -1.16 -14.75 -44.97
CA PHE A 443 -0.01 -15.36 -44.29
C PHE A 443 -0.32 -15.51 -42.80
N ARG A 444 -0.04 -16.70 -42.24
CA ARG A 444 -0.35 -17.15 -40.87
C ARG A 444 0.85 -16.95 -39.94
N SER A 445 0.58 -16.58 -38.68
CA SER A 445 1.34 -17.01 -37.49
C SER A 445 0.42 -16.93 -36.24
N PRO A 446 0.67 -17.71 -35.16
CA PRO A 446 -0.38 -18.37 -34.40
C PRO A 446 -0.83 -17.63 -33.14
N GLY A 447 -2.14 -17.76 -32.85
CA GLY A 447 -2.68 -17.65 -31.50
C GLY A 447 -3.36 -16.33 -31.17
N PHE A 448 -4.60 -16.15 -31.63
CA PHE A 448 -5.74 -15.72 -30.79
C PHE A 448 -7.01 -15.85 -31.64
N LEU A 449 -7.92 -16.73 -31.20
CA LEU A 449 -9.25 -16.89 -31.76
C LEU A 449 -10.18 -15.99 -30.92
N VAL A 450 -10.80 -14.98 -31.53
CA VAL A 450 -11.88 -14.22 -30.89
C VAL A 450 -13.17 -14.51 -31.65
N PHE A 451 -14.11 -15.17 -30.98
CA PHE A 451 -15.51 -15.25 -31.42
C PHE A 451 -16.22 -13.96 -31.04
N PHE A 452 -16.84 -13.29 -32.01
CA PHE A 452 -17.85 -12.27 -31.75
C PHE A 452 -19.23 -12.87 -32.03
N ALA A 453 -20.06 -12.97 -30.99
CA ALA A 453 -21.49 -13.19 -31.14
C ALA A 453 -22.12 -11.88 -31.61
N GLY A 454 -22.74 -11.91 -32.79
CA GLY A 454 -23.43 -10.77 -33.37
C GLY A 454 -24.81 -10.55 -32.76
N GLN A 455 -25.20 -9.28 -32.62
CA GLN A 455 -26.59 -8.88 -32.77
C GLN A 455 -26.65 -7.61 -33.62
N GLU A 456 -27.36 -7.75 -34.74
CA GLU A 456 -27.71 -6.71 -35.71
C GLU A 456 -28.68 -5.69 -35.10
N ILE A 457 -28.49 -4.40 -35.38
CA ILE A 457 -29.60 -3.46 -35.60
C ILE A 457 -29.25 -2.56 -36.79
N GLY A 458 -30.21 -2.47 -37.71
CA GLY A 458 -30.10 -1.93 -39.05
C GLY A 458 -30.01 -0.40 -39.16
N THR A 459 -29.53 -0.02 -40.34
CA THR A 459 -29.42 1.30 -40.98
C THR A 459 -30.77 1.99 -41.23
N SER A 460 -30.80 3.34 -41.16
CA SER A 460 -31.29 4.23 -42.25
C SER A 460 -31.43 5.73 -41.87
N ALA A 461 -30.61 6.56 -42.55
CA ALA A 461 -30.84 7.88 -43.19
C ALA A 461 -31.84 8.95 -42.66
N ALA A 462 -31.33 10.21 -42.50
CA ALA A 462 -31.85 11.49 -43.08
C ALA A 462 -31.04 12.69 -42.49
N ILE A 463 -30.12 13.35 -43.21
CA ILE A 463 -30.25 14.55 -44.08
C ILE A 463 -30.48 15.91 -43.34
N ASN A 464 -29.44 16.75 -43.41
CA ASN A 464 -29.32 18.22 -43.50
C ASN A 464 -29.99 19.18 -42.47
N GLY A 465 -29.17 20.14 -41.99
CA GLY A 465 -29.68 21.48 -41.62
C GLY A 465 -28.80 22.38 -40.73
N LEU A 466 -27.97 23.20 -41.38
CA LEU A 466 -27.59 24.60 -41.03
C LEU A 466 -26.55 24.97 -39.95
N LEU A 467 -25.61 25.77 -40.45
CA LEU A 467 -24.69 26.71 -39.79
C LEU A 467 -25.42 27.82 -39.02
N SER A 468 -24.93 28.22 -37.84
CA SER A 468 -24.38 29.57 -37.59
C SER A 468 -24.02 29.81 -36.11
N ALA A 469 -22.74 30.17 -35.88
CA ALA A 469 -22.20 31.07 -34.85
C ALA A 469 -22.55 30.85 -33.35
N CYS A 470 -21.62 30.24 -32.60
CA CYS A 470 -20.79 30.90 -31.58
C CYS A 470 -19.71 29.93 -31.06
#